data_AF-R9WIE4-F1
#
_entry.id   AF-R9WIE4-F1
#
_cell.length_a   1.000
_cell.length_b   1.000
_cell.length_c   1.000
_cell.angle_alpha   90.00
_cell.angle_beta   90.00
_cell.angle_gamma   90.00
#
_symmetry.space_group_name_H-M   'P 1'
#
loop_
_entity.id
_entity.type
_entity.pdbx_description
1 polymer ?
#
loop_
_entity_poly.entity_id
_entity_poly.type
_entity_poly.pdbx_seq_one_letter_code
_entity_poly.pdbx_strand_id
1 'polypeptide(L)'
;MVLISKKLSKTQIEALHHDILTTIRQSYPGNGYKIVSVSTSSTSESLYTYVMYKRRLYYLRFAAHHNEIKGHSYATFNLLNYSNWTELRTELRRYFNVTHQTNAYHLMSYHNFIWLALIYRCSTNPAFKVKFEPADEIRKVTIYMHNQIFAEITNKLSVRRLIASLLMGLIYSNSHIDRIYLKEPVFLNITPSGMKILNYFPEVSKYGTDRRWITDPRLLTTTKLVSILNNID
;
A
#
# COMPACT_ATOMS: atom_id res chain seq x y z
N MET A 1 -17.48 16.95 20.41
CA MET A 1 -16.73 15.68 20.27
C MET A 1 -17.47 14.61 21.07
N VAL A 2 -17.71 13.45 20.48
CA VAL A 2 -18.31 12.30 21.19
C VAL A 2 -17.38 11.95 22.36
N LEU A 3 -17.91 11.80 23.57
CA LEU A 3 -17.18 11.30 24.74
C LEU A 3 -16.77 9.85 24.49
N ILE A 4 -15.51 9.62 24.09
CA ILE A 4 -14.98 8.30 23.73
C ILE A 4 -14.51 7.58 25.00
N SER A 5 -15.47 7.08 25.81
CA SER A 5 -15.19 6.10 26.87
C SER A 5 -16.09 4.86 26.78
N LYS A 6 -16.88 4.74 25.72
CA LYS A 6 -17.67 3.55 25.38
C LYS A 6 -17.36 3.15 23.94
N LYS A 7 -17.22 1.85 23.70
CA LYS A 7 -17.13 1.24 22.37
C LYS A 7 -18.14 1.91 21.44
N LEU A 8 -17.68 2.48 20.34
CA LEU A 8 -18.53 3.28 19.45
C LEU A 8 -19.61 2.40 18.81
N SER A 9 -20.82 2.95 18.67
CA SER A 9 -21.87 2.32 17.89
C SER A 9 -21.55 2.35 16.40
N LYS A 10 -22.19 1.49 15.60
CA LYS A 10 -21.99 1.46 14.14
C LYS A 10 -22.21 2.83 13.49
N THR A 11 -23.28 3.54 13.88
CA THR A 11 -23.59 4.88 13.35
C THR A 11 -22.55 5.91 13.75
N GLN A 12 -22.01 5.83 14.98
CA GLN A 12 -20.93 6.70 15.44
C GLN A 12 -19.63 6.44 14.66
N ILE A 13 -19.33 5.18 14.36
CA ILE A 13 -18.19 4.77 13.53
C ILE A 13 -18.34 5.30 12.11
N GLU A 14 -19.52 5.18 11.51
CA GLU A 14 -19.79 5.69 10.15
C GLU A 14 -19.63 7.21 10.08
N ALA A 15 -20.18 7.93 11.06
CA ALA A 15 -20.00 9.39 11.18
C ALA A 15 -18.52 9.75 11.37
N LEU A 16 -17.80 9.04 12.24
CA LEU A 16 -16.37 9.23 12.46
C LEU A 16 -15.58 9.05 11.15
N HIS A 17 -15.84 7.97 10.41
CA HIS A 17 -15.19 7.71 9.13
C HIS A 17 -15.50 8.79 8.10
N HIS A 18 -16.74 9.26 8.05
CA HIS A 18 -17.13 10.37 7.18
C HIS A 18 -16.32 11.64 7.50
N ASP A 19 -16.25 12.02 8.78
CA ASP A 19 -15.53 13.21 9.23
C ASP A 19 -14.02 13.11 8.93
N ILE A 20 -13.41 11.95 9.15
CA ILE A 20 -12.01 11.70 8.80
C ILE A 20 -11.79 11.92 7.30
N LEU A 21 -12.62 11.30 6.45
CA LEU A 21 -12.48 11.41 4.99
C LEU A 21 -12.69 12.84 4.51
N THR A 22 -13.64 13.57 5.09
CA THR A 22 -13.85 15.00 4.81
C THR A 22 -12.62 15.81 5.22
N THR A 23 -12.04 15.54 6.38
CA THR A 23 -10.82 16.21 6.86
C THR A 23 -9.63 15.95 5.94
N ILE A 24 -9.44 14.71 5.47
CA ILE A 24 -8.40 14.34 4.49
C ILE A 24 -8.62 15.08 3.16
N ARG A 25 -9.86 15.19 2.66
CA ARG A 25 -10.12 15.93 1.41
C ARG A 25 -9.77 17.41 1.54
N GLN A 26 -10.03 18.01 2.70
CA GLN A 26 -9.77 19.42 2.96
C GLN A 26 -8.31 19.75 3.32
N SER A 27 -7.50 18.73 3.66
CA SER A 27 -6.10 18.93 4.02
C SER A 27 -5.17 19.11 2.81
N TYR A 28 -5.59 18.80 1.58
CA TYR A 28 -4.77 19.10 0.40
C TYR A 28 -5.60 19.31 -0.89
N PRO A 29 -5.92 20.55 -1.28
CA PRO A 29 -6.77 20.81 -2.44
C PRO A 29 -6.02 20.94 -3.79
N GLY A 30 -4.88 20.26 -3.96
CA GLY A 30 -4.05 20.40 -5.17
C GLY A 30 -4.38 19.41 -6.30
N ASN A 31 -4.15 19.80 -7.55
CA ASN A 31 -4.23 18.89 -8.70
C ASN A 31 -3.33 17.66 -8.51
N GLY A 32 -3.88 16.48 -8.81
CA GLY A 32 -3.21 15.20 -8.63
C GLY A 32 -3.32 14.60 -7.22
N TYR A 33 -4.07 15.23 -6.30
CA TYR A 33 -4.43 14.68 -4.99
C TYR A 33 -5.72 13.85 -5.07
N LYS A 34 -5.69 12.60 -4.60
CA LYS A 34 -6.87 11.72 -4.55
C LYS A 34 -6.79 10.67 -3.46
N ILE A 35 -7.89 10.44 -2.75
CA ILE A 35 -8.07 9.24 -1.94
C ILE A 35 -8.36 8.07 -2.90
N VAL A 36 -7.47 7.10 -2.99
CA VAL A 36 -7.55 5.99 -3.95
C VAL A 36 -8.19 4.75 -3.33
N SER A 37 -7.89 4.46 -2.08
CA SER A 37 -8.48 3.34 -1.35
C SER A 37 -8.76 3.70 0.10
N VAL A 38 -9.81 3.10 0.64
CA VAL A 38 -10.22 3.18 2.04
C VAL A 38 -10.53 1.76 2.49
N SER A 39 -10.05 1.39 3.67
CA SER A 39 -10.33 0.10 4.31
C SER A 39 -10.52 0.29 5.82
N THR A 40 -11.31 -0.56 6.44
CA THR A 40 -11.60 -0.55 7.88
C THR A 40 -11.16 -1.87 8.50
N SER A 41 -10.76 -1.87 9.78
CA SER A 41 -10.61 -3.13 10.52
C SER A 41 -12.00 -3.69 10.89
N SER A 42 -12.11 -5.00 11.08
CA SER A 42 -13.39 -5.69 11.39
C SER A 42 -14.04 -5.25 12.71
N THR A 43 -13.31 -4.58 13.60
CA THR A 43 -13.78 -4.02 14.89
C THR A 43 -13.98 -2.48 14.86
N SER A 44 -13.79 -1.88 13.69
CA SER A 44 -13.51 -0.48 13.27
C SER A 44 -13.75 0.70 14.23
N GLU A 45 -12.79 0.93 15.11
CA GLU A 45 -12.44 2.30 15.56
C GLU A 45 -11.18 2.83 14.82
N SER A 46 -10.71 2.08 13.80
CA SER A 46 -9.60 2.46 12.94
C SER A 46 -10.02 2.53 11.46
N LEU A 47 -9.63 3.61 10.79
CA LEU A 47 -9.78 3.82 9.34
C LEU A 47 -8.41 3.90 8.67
N TYR A 48 -8.24 3.13 7.59
CA TYR A 48 -7.03 3.11 6.79
C TYR A 48 -7.30 3.75 5.44
N THR A 49 -6.44 4.66 5.02
CA THR A 49 -6.62 5.41 3.78
C THR A 49 -5.33 5.44 2.97
N TYR A 50 -5.49 5.30 1.66
CA TYR A 50 -4.43 5.43 0.69
C TYR A 50 -4.68 6.69 -0.11
N VAL A 51 -3.78 7.66 0.02
CA VAL A 51 -3.89 8.96 -0.63
C VAL A 51 -2.74 9.08 -1.62
N MET A 52 -3.06 9.38 -2.88
CA MET A 52 -2.06 9.68 -3.91
C MET A 52 -1.98 11.19 -4.12
N TYR A 53 -0.76 11.73 -4.14
CA TYR A 53 -0.46 13.07 -4.64
C TYR A 53 0.59 12.97 -5.75
N LYS A 54 0.16 13.16 -7.01
CA LYS A 54 0.98 12.87 -8.20
C LYS A 54 1.47 11.41 -8.16
N ARG A 55 2.74 11.18 -7.85
CA ARG A 55 3.36 9.85 -7.68
C ARG A 55 3.55 9.43 -6.22
N ARG A 56 3.18 10.28 -5.26
CA ARG A 56 3.42 10.02 -3.86
C ARG A 56 2.26 9.27 -3.22
N LEU A 57 2.53 8.09 -2.68
CA LEU A 57 1.55 7.29 -1.96
C LEU A 57 1.70 7.49 -0.46
N TYR A 58 0.67 8.02 0.16
CA TYR A 58 0.54 8.09 1.61
C TYR A 58 -0.39 6.98 2.08
N TYR A 59 0.12 6.13 2.96
CA TYR A 59 -0.69 5.16 3.68
C TYR A 59 -0.93 5.71 5.09
N LEU A 60 -2.18 6.02 5.42
CA LEU A 60 -2.55 6.68 6.67
C LEU A 60 -3.49 5.79 7.46
N ARG A 61 -3.28 5.77 8.78
CA ARG A 61 -4.16 5.14 9.75
C ARG A 61 -4.70 6.20 10.69
N PHE A 62 -6.02 6.24 10.85
CA PHE A 62 -6.70 7.05 11.85
C PHE A 62 -7.31 6.11 12.87
N ALA A 63 -7.11 6.37 14.16
CA ALA A 63 -7.60 5.49 15.22
C ALA A 63 -8.20 6.29 16.36
N ALA A 64 -9.39 5.91 16.84
CA ALA A 64 -10.02 6.44 18.04
C ALA A 64 -9.61 5.67 19.32
N HIS A 65 -8.41 5.09 19.32
CA HIS A 65 -7.87 4.30 20.43
C HIS A 65 -6.33 4.30 20.40
N HIS A 66 -5.72 3.92 21.53
CA HIS A 66 -4.26 3.89 21.67
C HIS A 66 -3.58 2.64 21.11
N ASN A 67 -4.32 1.57 20.79
CA ASN A 67 -3.70 0.36 20.24
C ASN A 67 -3.00 0.65 18.91
N GLU A 68 -1.73 0.26 18.84
CA GLU A 68 -0.91 0.32 17.64
C GLU A 68 -0.79 -1.08 17.03
N ILE A 69 -0.99 -1.19 15.72
CA ILE A 69 -0.72 -2.43 15.00
C ILE A 69 0.69 -2.28 14.40
N LYS A 70 1.60 -3.15 14.82
CA LYS A 70 2.97 -3.18 14.27
C LYS A 70 2.96 -3.84 12.89
N GLY A 71 4.00 -3.59 12.11
CA GLY A 71 4.26 -4.34 10.87
C GLY A 71 3.88 -3.65 9.55
N HIS A 72 3.30 -2.45 9.60
CA HIS A 72 2.97 -1.67 8.40
C HIS A 72 3.58 -0.28 8.44
N SER A 73 3.91 0.27 7.26
CA SER A 73 4.52 1.59 7.11
C SER A 73 3.49 2.72 6.96
N TYR A 74 2.32 2.61 7.61
CA TYR A 74 1.39 3.73 7.64
C TYR A 74 1.84 4.81 8.61
N ALA A 75 1.44 6.06 8.34
CA ALA A 75 1.47 7.12 9.36
C ALA A 75 0.21 7.03 10.23
N THR A 76 0.37 7.05 11.55
CA THR A 76 -0.73 6.95 12.50
C THR A 76 -1.15 8.31 13.01
N PHE A 77 -2.46 8.58 12.96
CA PHE A 77 -3.13 9.73 13.56
C PHE A 77 -4.08 9.22 14.64
N ASN A 78 -3.66 9.32 15.90
CA ASN A 78 -4.51 8.99 17.03
C ASN A 78 -5.49 10.15 17.28
N LEU A 79 -6.77 9.91 17.02
CA LEU A 79 -7.83 10.91 17.09
C LEU A 79 -8.05 11.44 18.51
N LEU A 80 -7.62 10.70 19.53
CA LEU A 80 -7.68 11.12 20.94
C LEU A 80 -6.68 12.24 21.27
N ASN A 81 -5.68 12.46 20.40
CA ASN A 81 -4.67 13.49 20.60
C ASN A 81 -5.09 14.86 20.03
N TYR A 82 -6.26 14.96 19.37
CA TYR A 82 -6.72 16.17 18.71
C TYR A 82 -7.98 16.70 19.39
N SER A 83 -8.01 18.00 19.64
CA SER A 83 -9.15 18.66 20.30
C SER A 83 -10.27 19.00 19.32
N ASN A 84 -10.01 18.97 18.00
CA ASN A 84 -10.97 19.21 16.94
C ASN A 84 -10.42 18.80 15.55
N TRP A 85 -11.30 18.76 14.55
CA TRP A 85 -10.94 18.43 13.16
C TRP A 85 -10.01 19.45 12.48
N THR A 86 -10.03 20.71 12.91
CA THR A 86 -9.15 21.75 12.35
C THR A 86 -7.68 21.49 12.69
N GLU A 87 -7.42 21.03 13.91
CA GLU A 87 -6.09 20.64 14.37
C GLU A 87 -5.55 19.44 13.56
N LEU A 88 -6.36 18.38 13.42
CA LEU A 88 -6.03 17.23 12.57
C LEU A 88 -5.76 17.65 11.12
N ARG A 89 -6.58 18.55 10.56
CA ARG A 89 -6.42 19.07 9.19
C ARG A 89 -5.09 19.79 9.02
N THR A 90 -4.69 20.62 9.98
CA THR A 90 -3.41 21.32 9.98
C THR A 90 -2.26 20.34 10.03
N GLU A 91 -2.39 19.26 10.82
CA GLU A 91 -1.35 18.26 10.87
C GLU A 91 -1.22 17.40 9.62
N LEU A 92 -2.34 17.04 9.00
CA LEU A 92 -2.34 16.39 7.69
C LEU A 92 -1.71 17.29 6.63
N ARG A 93 -2.00 18.60 6.65
CA ARG A 93 -1.36 19.60 5.76
C ARG A 93 0.15 19.60 5.94
N ARG A 94 0.62 19.67 7.18
CA ARG A 94 2.05 19.62 7.50
C ARG A 94 2.66 18.31 6.98
N TYR A 95 2.05 17.18 7.30
CA TYR A 95 2.50 15.86 6.86
C TYR A 95 2.64 15.74 5.34
N PHE A 96 1.64 16.21 4.57
CA PHE A 96 1.69 16.17 3.11
C PHE A 96 2.68 17.16 2.49
N ASN A 97 2.99 18.27 3.17
CA ASN A 97 3.94 19.28 2.72
C ASN A 97 5.40 18.93 3.04
N VAL A 98 5.67 18.14 4.07
CA VAL A 98 7.04 17.71 4.39
C VAL A 98 7.53 16.75 3.32
N THR A 99 8.49 17.19 2.52
CA THR A 99 9.00 16.46 1.36
C THR A 99 9.83 15.23 1.74
N HIS A 100 10.40 15.16 2.95
CA HIS A 100 11.37 14.12 3.35
C HIS A 100 11.16 13.64 4.80
N GLN A 101 10.23 12.71 5.03
CA GLN A 101 10.29 11.86 6.23
C GLN A 101 10.80 10.47 5.86
N THR A 102 11.78 10.00 6.64
CA THR A 102 12.57 8.78 6.50
C THR A 102 11.77 7.47 6.49
N ASN A 103 10.47 7.50 6.78
CA ASN A 103 9.65 6.30 7.00
C ASN A 103 8.42 6.14 6.10
N ALA A 104 8.16 7.04 5.16
CA ALA A 104 7.05 6.84 4.22
C ALA A 104 7.57 6.45 2.84
N TYR A 105 6.87 5.49 2.23
CA TYR A 105 7.10 5.08 0.86
C TYR A 105 6.52 6.13 -0.09
N HIS A 106 7.15 7.30 -0.10
CA HIS A 106 6.63 8.53 -0.68
C HIS A 106 6.64 8.56 -2.20
N LEU A 107 7.19 7.57 -2.90
CA LEU A 107 7.26 7.62 -4.36
C LEU A 107 6.99 6.26 -4.97
N MET A 108 5.80 6.13 -5.57
CA MET A 108 5.48 4.99 -6.41
C MET A 108 6.33 5.06 -7.69
N SER A 109 7.21 4.08 -7.83
CA SER A 109 8.00 3.87 -9.03
C SER A 109 7.22 2.99 -10.01
N TYR A 110 7.64 3.00 -11.27
CA TYR A 110 7.12 2.08 -12.28
C TYR A 110 7.19 0.62 -11.82
N HIS A 111 8.32 0.24 -11.20
CA HIS A 111 8.55 -1.12 -10.69
C HIS A 111 7.62 -1.52 -9.55
N ASN A 112 7.05 -0.57 -8.79
CA ASN A 112 5.98 -0.90 -7.84
C ASN A 112 4.73 -1.36 -8.58
N PHE A 113 4.36 -0.70 -9.67
CA PHE A 113 3.23 -1.11 -10.50
C PHE A 113 3.51 -2.41 -11.25
N ILE A 114 4.76 -2.68 -11.67
CA ILE A 114 5.16 -3.98 -12.22
C ILE A 114 4.92 -5.10 -11.19
N TRP A 115 5.33 -4.91 -9.94
CA TRP A 115 5.06 -5.88 -8.86
C TRP A 115 3.56 -6.08 -8.66
N LEU A 116 2.78 -5.00 -8.54
CA LEU A 116 1.33 -5.10 -8.36
C LEU A 116 0.67 -5.83 -9.55
N ALA A 117 1.08 -5.54 -10.78
CA ALA A 117 0.56 -6.21 -11.97
C ALA A 117 0.92 -7.70 -12.01
N LEU A 118 2.16 -8.05 -11.63
CA LEU A 118 2.61 -9.43 -11.57
C LEU A 118 1.81 -10.23 -10.53
N ILE A 119 1.73 -9.72 -9.30
CA ILE A 119 0.98 -10.38 -8.23
C ILE A 119 -0.51 -10.46 -8.60
N TYR A 120 -1.11 -9.39 -9.13
CA TYR A 120 -2.49 -9.42 -9.60
C TYR A 120 -2.72 -10.55 -10.61
N ARG A 121 -1.90 -10.63 -11.67
CA ARG A 121 -2.02 -11.68 -12.70
C ARG A 121 -1.91 -13.08 -12.11
N CYS A 122 -0.93 -13.30 -11.24
CA CYS A 122 -0.73 -14.58 -10.60
C CYS A 122 -1.87 -14.93 -9.63
N SER A 123 -2.43 -13.96 -8.91
CA SER A 123 -3.57 -14.17 -7.99
C SER A 123 -4.89 -14.43 -8.73
N THR A 124 -5.07 -13.90 -9.94
CA THR A 124 -6.30 -14.11 -10.74
C THR A 124 -6.26 -15.35 -11.60
N ASN A 125 -5.13 -16.05 -11.69
CA ASN A 125 -4.98 -17.27 -12.46
C ASN A 125 -4.64 -18.45 -11.53
N PRO A 126 -5.53 -19.44 -11.37
CA PRO A 126 -5.33 -20.55 -10.43
C PRO A 126 -4.12 -21.43 -10.77
N ALA A 127 -3.59 -21.36 -12.00
CA ALA A 127 -2.37 -22.05 -12.38
C ALA A 127 -1.13 -21.47 -11.69
N PHE A 128 -1.18 -20.22 -11.24
CA PHE A 128 -0.01 -19.52 -10.70
C PHE A 128 0.00 -19.46 -9.18
N LYS A 129 1.20 -19.50 -8.60
CA LYS A 129 1.47 -19.17 -7.20
C LYS A 129 2.74 -18.35 -7.10
N VAL A 130 2.79 -17.39 -6.18
CA VAL A 130 3.99 -16.59 -5.94
C VAL A 130 4.45 -16.81 -4.52
N LYS A 131 5.66 -17.34 -4.35
CA LYS A 131 6.32 -17.55 -3.06
C LYS A 131 7.40 -16.48 -2.90
N PHE A 132 7.41 -15.81 -1.75
CA PHE A 132 8.48 -14.92 -1.36
C PHE A 132 9.29 -15.54 -0.22
N GLU A 133 10.60 -15.57 -0.39
CA GLU A 133 11.57 -16.03 0.59
C GLU A 133 12.33 -14.81 1.11
N PRO A 134 11.96 -14.26 2.28
CA PRO A 134 12.50 -12.99 2.79
C PRO A 134 13.89 -13.09 3.41
N ALA A 135 14.36 -14.30 3.74
CA ALA A 135 15.65 -14.54 4.38
C ALA A 135 16.80 -13.87 3.62
N ASP A 136 17.64 -13.11 4.33
CA ASP A 136 18.63 -12.23 3.71
C ASP A 136 19.62 -12.95 2.79
N GLU A 137 19.98 -14.19 3.14
CA GLU A 137 20.91 -15.03 2.40
C GLU A 137 20.36 -15.54 1.07
N ILE A 138 19.04 -15.68 0.95
CA ILE A 138 18.37 -16.34 -0.19
C ILE A 138 17.38 -15.38 -0.88
N ARG A 139 17.26 -14.14 -0.41
CA ARG A 139 16.13 -13.24 -0.67
C ARG A 139 15.67 -13.24 -2.14
N LYS A 140 14.58 -13.96 -2.42
CA LYS A 140 14.07 -14.19 -3.78
C LYS A 140 12.56 -14.37 -3.82
N VAL A 141 12.00 -14.23 -5.02
CA VAL A 141 10.60 -14.52 -5.30
C VAL A 141 10.52 -15.60 -6.36
N THR A 142 9.84 -16.69 -6.05
CA THR A 142 9.63 -17.81 -6.97
C THR A 142 8.20 -17.81 -7.46
N ILE A 143 8.03 -17.81 -8.77
CA ILE A 143 6.73 -17.93 -9.43
C ILE A 143 6.59 -19.37 -9.89
N TYR A 144 5.52 -20.00 -9.46
CA TYR A 144 5.14 -21.35 -9.89
C TYR A 144 4.00 -21.26 -10.90
N MET A 145 4.02 -22.14 -11.90
CA MET A 145 2.92 -22.40 -12.82
C MET A 145 2.64 -23.91 -12.79
N HIS A 146 1.42 -24.33 -12.45
CA HIS A 146 1.06 -25.74 -12.25
C HIS A 146 2.04 -26.48 -11.30
N ASN A 147 2.43 -25.81 -10.21
CA ASN A 147 3.42 -26.26 -9.22
C ASN A 147 4.86 -26.47 -9.73
N GLN A 148 5.16 -26.16 -11.00
CA GLN A 148 6.53 -26.13 -11.52
C GLN A 148 7.10 -24.71 -11.42
N ILE A 149 8.41 -24.59 -11.22
CA ILE A 149 9.07 -23.28 -11.21
C ILE A 149 8.97 -22.70 -12.62
N PHE A 150 8.25 -21.58 -12.73
CA PHE A 150 8.12 -20.82 -13.97
C PHE A 150 9.23 -19.78 -14.09
N ALA A 151 9.51 -19.07 -13.00
CA ALA A 151 10.57 -18.06 -12.95
C ALA A 151 11.01 -17.76 -11.52
N GLU A 152 12.23 -17.27 -11.38
CA GLU A 152 12.74 -16.69 -10.15
C GLU A 152 13.11 -15.22 -10.36
N ILE A 153 12.84 -14.39 -9.35
CA ILE A 153 13.23 -12.99 -9.32
C ILE A 153 14.19 -12.80 -8.15
N THR A 154 15.44 -12.51 -8.48
CA THR A 154 16.57 -12.41 -7.52
C THR A 154 17.20 -11.02 -7.48
N ASN A 155 16.79 -10.10 -8.37
CA ASN A 155 17.29 -8.73 -8.39
C ASN A 155 16.96 -8.01 -7.08
N LYS A 156 18.00 -7.59 -6.34
CA LYS A 156 17.86 -7.01 -4.99
C LYS A 156 17.06 -5.71 -4.98
N LEU A 157 17.22 -4.84 -5.99
CA LEU A 157 16.48 -3.58 -6.08
C LEU A 157 15.00 -3.85 -6.30
N SER A 158 14.68 -4.80 -7.17
CA SER A 158 13.32 -5.26 -7.42
C SER A 158 12.66 -5.79 -6.16
N VAL A 159 13.32 -6.72 -5.46
CA VAL A 159 12.75 -7.31 -4.24
C VAL A 159 12.56 -6.26 -3.13
N ARG A 160 13.43 -5.24 -3.03
CA ARG A 160 13.19 -4.09 -2.13
C ARG A 160 11.88 -3.35 -2.46
N ARG A 161 11.51 -3.24 -3.74
CA ARG A 161 10.24 -2.63 -4.17
C ARG A 161 9.04 -3.50 -3.79
N LEU A 162 9.17 -4.83 -3.85
CA LEU A 162 8.15 -5.76 -3.36
C LEU A 162 7.93 -5.61 -1.85
N ILE A 163 9.01 -5.64 -1.05
CA ILE A 163 8.94 -5.51 0.41
C ILE A 163 8.18 -4.23 0.78
N ALA A 164 8.46 -3.13 0.11
CA ALA A 164 7.70 -1.91 0.34
C ALA A 164 6.20 -2.03 0.02
N SER A 165 5.83 -2.72 -1.07
CA SER A 165 4.42 -2.99 -1.38
C SER A 165 3.75 -3.89 -0.33
N LEU A 166 4.50 -4.80 0.32
CA LEU A 166 4.03 -5.59 1.47
C LEU A 166 3.83 -4.71 2.72
N LEU A 167 4.83 -3.89 3.05
CA LEU A 167 4.78 -2.97 4.20
C LEU A 167 3.64 -1.94 4.06
N MET A 168 3.35 -1.52 2.84
CA MET A 168 2.23 -0.66 2.51
C MET A 168 0.89 -1.41 2.42
N GLY A 169 0.82 -2.71 2.72
CA GLY A 169 -0.45 -3.46 2.70
C GLY A 169 -1.12 -3.57 1.31
N LEU A 170 -0.37 -3.35 0.23
CA LEU A 170 -0.86 -3.48 -1.15
C LEU A 170 -0.80 -4.93 -1.64
N ILE A 171 0.16 -5.67 -1.12
CA ILE A 171 0.30 -7.12 -1.28
C ILE A 171 0.19 -7.70 0.12
N TYR A 172 -0.53 -8.81 0.27
CA TYR A 172 -0.63 -9.53 1.53
C TYR A 172 -0.05 -10.93 1.38
N SER A 173 0.54 -11.42 2.46
CA SER A 173 0.82 -12.84 2.59
C SER A 173 -0.44 -13.58 3.01
N ASN A 174 -0.59 -14.84 2.59
CA ASN A 174 -1.60 -15.74 3.15
C ASN A 174 -1.41 -16.01 4.66
N SER A 175 -0.29 -15.56 5.23
CA SER A 175 0.00 -15.49 6.66
C SER A 175 0.00 -14.05 7.19
N HIS A 176 0.09 -13.86 8.50
CA HIS A 176 0.29 -12.53 9.09
C HIS A 176 1.60 -11.88 8.59
N ILE A 177 1.63 -10.54 8.50
CA ILE A 177 2.80 -9.77 8.01
C ILE A 177 4.07 -10.07 8.84
N ASP A 178 3.91 -10.45 10.11
CA ASP A 178 5.00 -10.82 11.03
C ASP A 178 5.89 -11.93 10.46
N ARG A 179 5.38 -12.86 9.65
CA ARG A 179 6.20 -13.91 9.04
C ARG A 179 7.28 -13.37 8.11
N ILE A 180 7.03 -12.25 7.45
CA ILE A 180 8.04 -11.58 6.62
C ILE A 180 9.15 -11.00 7.50
N TYR A 181 8.80 -10.46 8.68
CA TYR A 181 9.77 -9.99 9.67
C TYR A 181 10.55 -11.14 10.31
N LEU A 182 9.89 -12.27 10.55
CA LEU A 182 10.48 -13.52 11.03
C LEU A 182 11.26 -14.28 9.96
N LYS A 183 11.39 -13.71 8.76
CA LYS A 183 12.13 -14.26 7.63
C LYS A 183 11.62 -15.63 7.15
N GLU A 184 10.33 -15.93 7.37
CA GLU A 184 9.70 -17.16 6.93
C GLU A 184 9.16 -17.04 5.49
N PRO A 185 9.20 -18.11 4.68
CA PRO A 185 8.61 -18.10 3.36
C PRO A 185 7.09 -17.90 3.39
N VAL A 186 6.57 -17.07 2.48
CA VAL A 186 5.15 -16.72 2.40
C VAL A 186 4.61 -16.79 0.98
N PHE A 187 3.33 -17.12 0.82
CA PHE A 187 2.66 -16.97 -0.47
C PHE A 187 2.01 -15.60 -0.57
N LEU A 188 2.19 -14.95 -1.72
CA LEU A 188 1.76 -13.58 -1.94
C LEU A 188 0.47 -13.51 -2.74
N ASN A 189 -0.37 -12.56 -2.35
CA ASN A 189 -1.59 -12.19 -3.06
C ASN A 189 -1.79 -10.67 -3.04
N ILE A 190 -2.58 -10.15 -3.98
CA ILE A 190 -2.86 -8.71 -4.05
C ILE A 190 -4.05 -8.32 -3.17
N THR A 191 -3.94 -7.26 -2.38
CA THR A 191 -5.09 -6.78 -1.59
C THR A 191 -6.09 -6.01 -2.45
N PRO A 192 -7.35 -5.82 -1.99
CA PRO A 192 -8.28 -4.90 -2.64
C PRO A 192 -7.72 -3.48 -2.82
N SER A 193 -6.95 -2.99 -1.85
CA SER A 193 -6.25 -1.70 -1.96
C SER A 193 -5.13 -1.74 -3.00
N GLY A 194 -4.36 -2.83 -3.07
CA GLY A 194 -3.36 -3.05 -4.12
C GLY A 194 -3.96 -3.01 -5.53
N MET A 195 -5.12 -3.64 -5.74
CA MET A 195 -5.84 -3.59 -7.01
C MET A 195 -6.31 -2.18 -7.37
N LYS A 196 -6.86 -1.43 -6.41
CA LYS A 196 -7.27 -0.03 -6.62
C LYS A 196 -6.08 0.85 -6.98
N ILE A 197 -4.94 0.67 -6.30
CA ILE A 197 -3.70 1.39 -6.61
C ILE A 197 -3.18 1.02 -8.00
N LEU A 198 -3.14 -0.27 -8.35
CA LEU A 198 -2.76 -0.72 -9.69
C LEU A 198 -3.63 -0.09 -10.78
N ASN A 199 -4.94 -0.05 -10.58
CA ASN A 199 -5.88 0.59 -11.50
C ASN A 199 -5.75 2.11 -11.58
N TYR A 200 -5.12 2.73 -10.58
CA TYR A 200 -4.81 4.16 -10.57
C TYR A 200 -3.55 4.50 -11.38
N PHE A 201 -2.83 3.52 -11.93
CA PHE A 201 -1.62 3.73 -12.74
C PHE A 201 -1.75 4.82 -13.82
N PRO A 202 -2.82 4.88 -14.65
CA PRO A 202 -2.93 5.89 -15.70
C PRO A 202 -2.86 7.33 -15.16
N GLU A 203 -3.45 7.60 -14.00
CA GLU A 203 -3.41 8.92 -13.36
C GLU A 203 -2.02 9.27 -12.82
N VAL A 204 -1.27 8.26 -12.38
CA VAL A 204 0.08 8.41 -11.82
C VAL A 204 1.12 8.58 -12.92
N SER A 205 0.95 7.86 -14.04
CA SER A 205 1.87 7.84 -15.17
C SER A 205 2.08 9.21 -15.83
N LYS A 206 1.07 10.08 -15.79
CA LYS A 206 1.12 11.48 -16.26
C LYS A 206 2.22 12.31 -15.61
N TYR A 207 2.68 11.89 -14.43
CA TYR A 207 3.73 12.56 -13.65
C TYR A 207 5.07 11.81 -13.71
N GLY A 208 5.17 10.74 -14.50
CA GLY A 208 6.41 10.04 -14.79
C GLY A 208 7.19 10.73 -15.91
N THR A 209 8.50 10.83 -15.77
CA THR A 209 9.39 11.49 -16.76
C THR A 209 10.14 10.49 -17.64
N ASP A 210 10.15 9.21 -17.27
CA ASP A 210 10.83 8.13 -18.01
C ASP A 210 9.86 7.48 -19.02
N ARG A 211 10.38 7.09 -20.21
CA ARG A 211 9.68 6.33 -21.25
C ARG A 211 9.02 5.06 -20.71
N ARG A 212 9.56 4.44 -19.66
CA ARG A 212 8.96 3.26 -19.00
C ARG A 212 7.50 3.50 -18.58
N TRP A 213 7.12 4.74 -18.24
CA TRP A 213 5.76 5.09 -17.80
C TRP A 213 4.71 5.09 -18.92
N ILE A 214 5.11 4.98 -20.18
CA ILE A 214 4.19 4.91 -21.33
C ILE A 214 3.41 3.59 -21.33
N THR A 215 4.05 2.50 -20.91
CA THR A 215 3.47 1.16 -20.99
C THR A 215 2.73 0.80 -19.71
N ASP A 216 1.42 0.60 -19.80
CA ASP A 216 0.62 0.13 -18.66
C ASP A 216 1.02 -1.29 -18.24
N PRO A 217 1.52 -1.49 -16.99
CA PRO A 217 1.91 -2.79 -16.48
C PRO A 217 0.84 -3.88 -16.57
N ARG A 218 -0.45 -3.50 -16.52
CA ARG A 218 -1.58 -4.45 -16.59
C ARG A 218 -1.68 -5.15 -17.94
N LEU A 219 -1.18 -4.49 -18.99
CA LEU A 219 -1.20 -5.00 -20.37
C LEU A 219 -0.02 -5.92 -20.68
N LEU A 220 0.98 -6.00 -19.79
CA LEU A 220 2.15 -6.85 -19.97
C LEU A 220 1.85 -8.31 -19.63
N THR A 221 2.56 -9.22 -20.29
CA THR A 221 2.52 -10.66 -19.96
C THR A 221 3.35 -10.96 -18.72
N THR A 222 3.09 -12.09 -18.06
CA THR A 222 3.87 -12.55 -16.90
C THR A 222 5.37 -12.61 -17.20
N THR A 223 5.76 -13.13 -18.37
CA THR A 223 7.17 -13.18 -18.82
C THR A 223 7.79 -11.78 -18.94
N LYS A 224 7.07 -10.81 -19.52
CA LYS A 224 7.56 -9.42 -19.64
C LYS A 224 7.71 -8.77 -18.27
N LEU A 225 6.75 -8.97 -17.37
CA LEU A 225 6.81 -8.46 -16.01
C LEU A 225 8.02 -9.03 -15.25
N VAL A 226 8.24 -10.35 -15.31
CA VAL A 226 9.42 -11.02 -14.73
C VAL A 226 10.72 -10.47 -15.30
N SER A 227 10.80 -10.32 -16.63
CA SER A 227 11.98 -9.78 -17.29
C SER A 227 12.30 -8.36 -16.81
N ILE A 228 11.31 -7.46 -16.70
CA ILE A 228 11.52 -6.10 -16.17
C ILE A 228 12.02 -6.15 -14.73
N LEU A 229 11.46 -7.03 -13.89
CA LEU A 229 11.85 -7.14 -12.48
C LEU A 229 13.25 -7.71 -12.27
N ASN A 230 13.76 -8.53 -13.19
CA ASN A 230 15.14 -9.04 -13.10
C ASN A 230 16.19 -8.07 -13.66
N ASN A 231 15.80 -7.19 -14.59
CA ASN A 231 16.69 -6.25 -15.28
C ASN A 231 16.50 -4.81 -14.80
N ILE A 232 16.29 -4.60 -13.49
CA ILE A 232 16.29 -3.26 -12.90
C ILE A 232 17.74 -2.83 -12.67
N ASP A 233 18.10 -1.67 -13.22
CA ASP A 233 19.33 -0.94 -12.94
C ASP A 233 19.23 -0.09 -11.66
#